data_AF-A0A8J4WG05-F1
#
_entry.id   AF-A0A8J4WG05-F1
#
_cell.length_a   1.000
_cell.length_b   1.000
_cell.length_c   1.000
_cell.angle_alpha   90.00
_cell.angle_beta   90.00
_cell.angle_gamma   90.00
#
_symmetry.space_group_name_H-M   'P 1'
#
loop_
_entity.id
_entity.type
_entity.pdbx_description
1 polymer ?
#
loop_
_entity_poly.entity_id
_entity_poly.type
_entity_poly.pdbx_seq_one_letter_code
_entity_poly.pdbx_strand_id
1 'polypeptide(L)'
;MAFSKCRMKKRDDIISCPSNSGEPVFVNVYCLQWPNGMKVGAYHSGTVVYGQEYGYGGHPFPTSGIFQIEPKDTEQMGEGLVFK
;
A
#
# COMPACT_ATOMS: atom_id res chain seq x y z
N MET A 1 -37.85 -0.16 -18.28
CA MET A 1 -36.70 -0.02 -17.35
C MET A 1 -35.42 -0.23 -18.14
N ALA A 2 -34.59 0.80 -18.28
CA ALA A 2 -33.31 0.70 -18.97
C ALA A 2 -32.21 1.04 -17.96
N PHE A 3 -31.33 0.08 -17.69
CA PHE A 3 -30.13 0.32 -16.88
C PHE A 3 -29.14 1.11 -17.74
N SER A 4 -28.97 2.39 -17.42
CA SER A 4 -27.97 3.24 -18.06
C SER A 4 -26.57 2.74 -17.67
N LYS A 5 -25.88 2.15 -18.65
CA LYS A 5 -24.49 1.71 -18.58
C LYS A 5 -23.60 2.92 -18.23
N CYS A 6 -22.97 2.91 -17.05
CA CYS A 6 -21.95 3.89 -16.69
C CYS A 6 -20.74 3.68 -17.61
N ARG A 7 -20.60 4.53 -18.63
CA ARG A 7 -19.47 4.53 -19.56
C ARG A 7 -18.39 5.41 -18.95
N MET A 8 -17.28 4.79 -18.53
CA MET A 8 -16.08 5.50 -18.09
C MET A 8 -15.58 6.37 -19.26
N LYS A 9 -15.75 7.70 -19.13
CA LYS A 9 -15.13 8.67 -20.04
C LYS A 9 -13.63 8.67 -19.76
N LYS A 10 -12.83 8.51 -20.82
CA LYS A 10 -11.41 8.90 -20.82
C LYS A 10 -11.35 10.36 -20.38
N ARG A 11 -10.78 10.61 -19.21
CA ARG A 11 -10.46 11.96 -18.73
C ARG A 11 -9.11 12.30 -19.33
N ASP A 12 -9.14 12.97 -20.47
CA ASP A 12 -7.99 13.74 -20.99
C ASP A 12 -7.99 15.17 -20.40
N ASP A 13 -8.85 15.42 -19.40
CA ASP A 13 -8.92 16.65 -18.63
C ASP A 13 -7.97 16.52 -17.43
N ILE A 14 -6.79 17.14 -17.53
CA ILE A 14 -5.95 17.41 -16.37
C ILE A 14 -6.81 18.27 -15.43
N ILE A 15 -7.39 17.63 -14.42
CA ILE A 15 -7.89 18.33 -13.24
C ILE A 15 -6.66 19.00 -12.65
N SER A 16 -6.47 20.29 -12.91
CA SER A 16 -5.55 21.11 -12.14
C SER A 16 -6.13 21.22 -10.74
N CYS A 17 -5.82 20.23 -9.90
CA CYS A 17 -5.86 20.41 -8.46
C CYS A 17 -5.11 21.72 -8.17
N PRO A 18 -5.70 22.69 -7.44
CA PRO A 18 -5.04 23.95 -7.16
C PRO A 18 -3.72 23.62 -6.46
N SER A 19 -2.61 23.91 -7.15
CA SER A 19 -1.22 23.67 -6.72
C SER A 19 -1.04 22.49 -5.76
N ASN A 20 -0.71 21.28 -6.22
CA ASN A 20 -0.32 20.10 -5.40
C ASN A 20 0.09 20.45 -3.95
N SER A 21 -0.89 20.68 -3.07
CA SER A 21 -0.68 21.09 -1.67
C SER A 21 -0.79 19.88 -0.75
N GLY A 22 -0.90 18.70 -1.35
CA GLY A 22 -0.88 17.42 -0.67
C GLY A 22 0.54 16.88 -0.62
N GLU A 23 0.87 16.26 0.50
CA GLU A 23 2.10 15.49 0.68
C GLU A 23 2.17 14.36 -0.36
N PRO A 24 3.32 14.12 -1.02
CA PRO A 24 3.49 12.96 -1.88
C PRO A 24 3.26 11.66 -1.11
N VAL A 25 2.46 10.76 -1.69
CA VAL A 25 2.18 9.43 -1.14
C VAL A 25 2.86 8.38 -2.00
N PHE A 26 3.62 7.49 -1.38
CA PHE A 26 4.26 6.36 -2.04
C PHE A 26 3.69 5.04 -1.54
N VAL A 27 3.82 3.99 -2.34
CA VAL A 27 3.48 2.62 -1.93
C VAL A 27 4.71 1.76 -2.12
N ASN A 28 5.24 1.24 -1.02
CA ASN A 28 6.32 0.26 -1.02
C ASN A 28 5.71 -1.13 -1.16
N VAL A 29 6.28 -1.97 -2.03
CA VAL A 29 5.77 -3.32 -2.32
C VAL A 29 6.84 -4.35 -1.97
N TYR A 30 6.46 -5.35 -1.18
CA TYR A 30 7.35 -6.39 -0.66
C TYR A 30 6.86 -7.74 -1.13
N CYS A 31 7.78 -8.56 -1.62
CA CYS A 31 7.50 -9.95 -1.95
C CYS A 31 7.54 -10.78 -0.66
N LEU A 32 6.50 -11.57 -0.39
CA LEU A 32 6.53 -12.54 0.71
C LEU A 32 7.26 -13.79 0.23
N GLN A 33 8.40 -14.09 0.85
CA GLN A 33 9.15 -15.31 0.61
C GLN A 33 8.85 -16.32 1.73
N TRP A 34 8.20 -17.43 1.37
CA TRP A 34 8.01 -18.55 2.29
C TRP A 34 8.94 -19.72 1.98
N PRO A 35 9.39 -20.47 3.01
CA PRO A 35 10.32 -21.59 2.83
C PRO A 35 9.82 -22.70 1.89
N ASN A 36 8.51 -22.87 1.75
CA ASN A 36 7.90 -23.95 0.98
C ASN A 36 7.47 -23.56 -0.45
N GLY A 37 7.74 -22.32 -0.90
CA GLY A 37 7.42 -21.87 -2.27
C GLY A 37 5.93 -21.80 -2.62
N MET A 38 5.03 -21.98 -1.65
CA MET A 38 3.60 -22.20 -1.91
C MET A 38 2.78 -20.94 -2.25
N LYS A 39 3.37 -19.74 -2.22
CA LYS A 39 2.64 -18.49 -2.55
C LYS A 39 3.40 -17.56 -3.48
N VAL A 40 3.72 -18.06 -4.67
CA VAL A 40 4.12 -17.19 -5.78
C VAL A 40 3.04 -16.12 -5.99
N GLY A 41 3.42 -14.85 -5.93
CA GLY A 41 2.51 -13.72 -6.14
C GLY A 41 1.85 -13.15 -4.87
N ALA A 42 2.27 -13.56 -3.67
CA ALA A 42 1.89 -12.88 -2.44
C ALA A 42 2.77 -11.64 -2.22
N TYR A 43 2.13 -10.48 -2.10
CA TYR A 43 2.80 -9.21 -1.83
C TYR A 43 2.20 -8.53 -0.59
N HIS A 44 3.07 -7.88 0.17
CA HIS A 44 2.70 -6.93 1.22
C HIS A 44 2.97 -5.53 0.70
N SER A 45 2.25 -4.54 1.21
CA SER A 45 2.47 -3.14 0.85
C SER A 45 2.31 -2.23 2.05
N GLY A 46 3.19 -1.24 2.14
CA GLY A 46 3.09 -0.13 3.08
C GLY A 46 2.90 1.19 2.36
N THR A 47 2.16 2.10 2.98
CA THR A 47 1.89 3.45 2.44
C THR A 47 2.83 4.45 3.09
N VAL A 48 3.62 5.17 2.29
CA VAL A 48 4.55 6.18 2.78
C VAL A 48 3.94 7.57 2.60
N VAL A 49 3.85 8.31 3.69
CA VAL A 49 3.42 9.71 3.70
C VAL A 49 4.13 10.43 4.85
N TYR A 50 4.52 11.69 4.65
CA TYR A 50 5.27 12.46 5.65
C TYR A 50 6.56 11.77 6.14
N GLY A 51 7.25 11.06 5.24
CA GLY A 51 8.51 10.37 5.54
C GLY A 51 8.37 9.08 6.37
N GLN A 52 7.14 8.63 6.66
CA GLN A 52 6.90 7.42 7.44
C GLN A 52 6.06 6.42 6.65
N GLU A 53 6.33 5.14 6.85
CA GLU A 53 5.57 4.06 6.24
C GLU A 53 4.57 3.47 7.24
N TYR A 54 3.35 3.29 6.75
CA TYR A 54 2.23 2.76 7.51
C TYR A 54 1.79 1.43 6.90
N GLY A 55 1.63 0.44 7.77
CA GLY A 55 1.18 -0.90 7.42
C GLY A 55 0.02 -1.34 8.31
N TYR A 56 -0.71 -2.36 7.85
CA TYR A 56 -1.70 -3.08 8.65
C TYR A 56 -1.31 -4.56 8.70
N GLY A 57 -1.30 -5.13 9.89
CA GLY A 57 -0.88 -6.51 10.12
C GLY A 57 -1.60 -7.15 11.30
N GLY A 58 -1.59 -8.49 11.31
CA GLY A 58 -2.07 -9.27 12.45
C GLY A 58 -1.14 -9.09 13.64
N HIS A 59 -1.69 -8.82 14.82
CA HIS A 59 -0.93 -8.69 16.06
C HIS A 59 -1.77 -9.19 17.25
N PRO A 60 -1.14 -9.57 18.38
CA PRO A 60 -1.84 -10.22 19.49
C PRO A 60 -2.52 -9.25 20.48
N PHE A 61 -2.40 -7.93 20.29
CA PHE A 61 -2.90 -6.94 21.24
C PHE A 61 -4.32 -6.44 20.86
N PRO A 62 -5.09 -5.85 21.78
CA PRO A 62 -6.39 -5.25 21.45
C PRO A 62 -6.22 -3.85 20.83
N THR A 63 -5.52 -3.75 19.70
CA THR A 63 -5.33 -2.49 18.95
C THR A 63 -5.74 -2.67 17.49
N SER A 64 -5.77 -1.57 16.72
CA SER A 64 -6.20 -1.60 15.32
C SER A 64 -5.31 -2.42 14.39
N GLY A 65 -4.10 -2.80 14.81
CA GLY A 65 -3.11 -3.48 13.95
C GLY A 65 -2.46 -2.58 12.91
N ILE A 66 -2.70 -1.27 12.98
CA ILE A 66 -1.97 -0.26 12.21
C ILE A 66 -0.66 0.04 12.94
N PHE A 67 0.43 0.05 12.20
CA PHE A 67 1.76 0.36 12.73
C PHE A 67 2.49 1.37 11.83
N GLN A 68 3.48 2.03 12.41
CA GLN A 68 4.35 3.00 11.75
C GLN A 68 5.79 2.52 11.83
N ILE A 69 6.51 2.57 10.71
CA ILE A 69 7.92 2.20 10.61
C ILE A 69 8.69 3.20 9.74
N GLU A 70 10.01 3.11 9.78
CA GLU A 70 10.85 3.77 8.78
C GLU A 70 10.59 3.15 7.39
N PRO A 71 10.59 3.96 6.32
CA PRO A 71 10.35 3.43 4.98
C PRO A 71 11.34 2.33 4.61
N LYS A 72 10.81 1.18 4.16
CA LYS A 72 11.58 0.00 3.73
C LYS A 72 12.26 -0.78 4.85
N ASP A 73 11.89 -0.53 6.11
CA ASP A 73 12.34 -1.34 7.23
C ASP A 73 11.62 -2.70 7.23
N THR A 74 12.28 -3.71 6.66
CA THR A 74 11.74 -5.07 6.59
C THR A 74 11.77 -5.80 7.94
N GLU A 75 12.65 -5.40 8.87
CA GLU A 75 12.77 -6.07 10.18
C GLU A 75 11.57 -5.74 11.07
N GLN A 76 11.14 -4.47 11.07
CA GLN A 76 9.97 -4.04 11.82
C GLN A 76 8.64 -4.44 11.16
N MET A 77 8.62 -4.69 9.85
CA MET A 77 7.39 -5.07 9.13
C MET A 77 7.07 -6.56 9.21
N GLY A 78 8.09 -7.42 9.38
CA GLY A 78 7.93 -8.85 9.62
C GLY A 78 8.88 -9.73 8.82
N GLU A 79 9.07 -10.95 9.30
CA GLU A 79 9.99 -11.92 8.70
C GLU A 79 9.56 -12.37 7.30
N GLY A 80 10.53 -12.55 6.40
CA GLY A 80 10.30 -13.07 5.05
C GLY A 80 9.81 -12.05 4.02
N LEU A 81 9.91 -10.75 4.32
CA LEU A 81 9.61 -9.67 3.39
C LEU A 81 10.87 -9.19 2.66
N VAL A 82 10.81 -9.16 1.33
CA VAL A 82 11.88 -8.61 0.48
C VAL A 82 11.34 -7.42 -0.29
N PHE A 83 11.95 -6.25 -0.10
CA PHE A 83 11.62 -5.03 -0.84
C PHE A 83 11.98 -5.18 -2.33
N LYS A 84 11.10 -4.74 -3.24
CA LYS A 84 11.30 -4.78 -4.70
C LYS A 84 11.23 -3.41 -5.35
#